data_AF-A0A809S9A1-F1
#
_entry.id   AF-A0A809S9A1-F1
#
_cell.length_a   1.000
_cell.length_b   1.000
_cell.length_c   1.000
_cell.angle_alpha   90.00
_cell.angle_beta   90.00
_cell.angle_gamma   90.00
#
_symmetry.space_group_name_H-M   'P 1'
#
loop_
_entity.id
_entity.type
_entity.pdbx_description
1 polymer ?
#
loop_
_entity_poly.entity_id
_entity_poly.type
_entity_poly.pdbx_seq_one_letter_code
_entity_poly.pdbx_strand_id
1 'polypeptide(L)' 'MSDKIKEIGPVALLGSVTAALYGLLFHFEREILQITGQGGWTFLIPIAIAFVLSYTHGNFTAGFWDLLGIKAKK' A
#
# COMPACT_ATOMS: atom_id res chain seq x y z
N MET A 1 21.19 10.32 -14.74
CA MET A 1 20.87 8.89 -14.92
C MET A 1 21.15 8.07 -13.65
N SER A 2 22.26 8.31 -12.95
CA SER A 2 22.62 7.66 -11.68
C SER A 2 21.54 7.71 -10.59
N ASP A 3 20.89 8.86 -10.38
CA ASP A 3 19.95 9.01 -9.25
C ASP A 3 18.62 8.25 -9.46
N LYS A 4 18.11 8.18 -10.70
CA LYS A 4 16.95 7.34 -11.02
C LYS A 4 17.19 5.86 -10.73
N ILE A 5 18.40 5.35 -11.02
CA ILE A 5 18.75 3.94 -10.78
C ILE A 5 18.76 3.63 -9.27
N LYS A 6 19.19 4.59 -8.45
CA LYS A 6 19.15 4.45 -6.98
C LYS A 6 17.71 4.42 -6.43
N GLU A 7 16.78 5.10 -7.08
CA GLU A 7 15.37 5.13 -6.65
C GLU A 7 14.53 3.95 -7.14
N ILE A 8 14.96 3.22 -8.18
CA ILE A 8 14.26 2.02 -8.65
C ILE A 8 14.16 0.96 -7.55
N GLY A 9 15.23 0.74 -6.77
CA GLY A 9 15.26 -0.27 -5.71
C GLY A 9 14.17 -0.05 -4.65
N PRO A 10 14.12 1.13 -4.00
CA PRO A 10 13.07 1.48 -3.04
C PRO A 10 11.65 1.41 -3.62
N VAL A 11 11.44 1.92 -4.84
CA VAL A 11 10.11 1.88 -5.50
C VAL A 11 9.69 0.45 -5.78
N ALA A 12 10.59 -0.40 -6.29
CA ALA A 12 10.30 -1.81 -6.53
C ALA A 12 9.96 -2.55 -5.22
N LEU A 13 10.71 -2.29 -4.14
CA LEU A 13 10.44 -2.86 -2.81
C LEU A 13 9.06 -2.42 -2.29
N LEU A 14 8.74 -1.13 -2.35
CA LEU A 14 7.43 -0.62 -1.93
C LEU A 14 6.29 -1.19 -2.78
N GLY A 15 6.53 -1.37 -4.08
CA GLY A 15 5.59 -2.05 -4.98
C GLY A 15 5.35 -3.52 -4.58
N SER A 16 6.41 -4.27 -4.31
CA SER A 16 6.31 -5.66 -3.83
C SER A 16 5.62 -5.77 -2.47
N VAL A 17 5.94 -4.88 -1.52
CA VAL A 17 5.27 -4.82 -0.22
C VAL A 17 3.79 -4.50 -0.39
N THR A 18 3.46 -3.51 -1.23
CA THR A 18 2.06 -3.16 -1.52
C THR A 18 1.29 -4.32 -2.15
N ALA A 19 1.88 -5.00 -3.14
CA ALA A 19 1.28 -6.16 -3.77
C ALA A 19 1.07 -7.31 -2.77
N ALA A 20 2.05 -7.57 -1.89
CA ALA A 20 1.94 -8.58 -0.84
C ALA A 20 0.83 -8.22 0.17
N LEU A 21 0.72 -6.95 0.59
CA LEU A 21 -0.32 -6.50 1.51
C LEU A 21 -1.72 -6.65 0.91
N TYR A 22 -1.92 -6.28 -0.36
CA TYR A 22 -3.18 -6.55 -1.06
C TYR A 22 -3.44 -8.06 -1.18
N GLY A 23 -2.42 -8.85 -1.52
CA GLY A 23 -2.51 -10.30 -1.58
C GLY A 23 -2.96 -10.91 -0.24
N LEU A 24 -2.38 -10.46 0.87
CA LEU A 24 -2.76 -10.88 2.22
C LEU A 24 -4.18 -10.43 2.57
N LEU A 25 -4.57 -9.19 2.23
CA LEU A 25 -5.92 -8.69 2.46
C LEU A 25 -6.97 -9.60 1.81
N PHE A 26 -6.78 -9.95 0.54
CA PHE A 26 -7.71 -10.83 -0.17
C PHE A 26 -7.62 -12.28 0.29
N HIS A 27 -6.43 -12.75 0.70
CA HIS A 27 -6.27 -14.10 1.23
C HIS A 27 -7.05 -14.29 2.54
N PHE A 28 -7.06 -13.29 3.41
CA PHE A 28 -7.75 -13.31 4.71
C PHE A 28 -9.09 -12.56 4.72
N GLU A 29 -9.67 -12.29 3.55
CA GLU A 29 -10.89 -11.48 3.42
C GLU A 29 -12.04 -12.05 4.27
N ARG A 30 -12.23 -13.36 4.27
CA ARG A 30 -13.33 -14.01 5.00
C ARG A 30 -13.17 -13.86 6.50
N GLU A 31 -11.97 -14.10 7.01
CA GLU A 31 -11.62 -13.99 8.43
C GLU A 31 -11.76 -12.54 8.91
N ILE A 32 -11.29 -11.58 8.11
CA ILE A 32 -11.44 -10.16 8.40
C ILE A 32 -12.92 -9.81 8.49
N LEU A 33 -13.73 -10.17 7.50
CA LEU A 33 -15.18 -9.91 7.50
C LEU A 33 -15.89 -10.58 8.69
N GLN A 34 -15.51 -11.80 9.06
CA GLN A 34 -16.05 -12.51 10.22
C GLN A 34 -15.74 -11.80 11.53
N ILE A 35 -14.53 -11.26 11.69
CA ILE A 35 -14.14 -10.53 12.92
C ILE A 35 -14.79 -9.15 12.95
N THR A 36 -14.78 -8.43 11.84
CA THR A 36 -15.29 -7.05 11.76
C THR A 36 -16.81 -6.98 11.75
N GLY A 37 -17.48 -8.05 11.30
CA GLY A 37 -18.93 -8.19 11.31
C GLY A 37 -19.53 -8.39 12.70
N GLN A 38 -18.74 -8.72 13.71
CA GLN A 38 -19.20 -8.89 15.10
C GLN A 38 -19.59 -7.57 15.78
N GLY A 39 -19.24 -6.43 15.19
CA GLY A 39 -19.50 -5.11 15.76
C GLY A 39 -18.58 -4.75 16.94
N GLY A 40 -18.98 -3.77 17.75
CA GLY A 40 -18.12 -3.24 18.81
C GLY A 40 -16.93 -2.46 18.23
N TRP A 41 -15.73 -2.66 18.76
CA TRP A 41 -14.52 -1.94 18.33
C TRP A 41 -13.78 -2.59 17.15
N THR A 42 -14.27 -3.70 16.61
CA THR A 42 -13.61 -4.43 15.51
C THR A 42 -13.60 -3.66 14.20
N PHE A 43 -14.43 -2.62 14.03
CA PHE A 43 -14.37 -1.69 12.90
C PHE A 43 -13.01 -0.97 12.76
N LEU A 44 -12.21 -0.90 13.84
CA LEU A 44 -10.87 -0.34 13.79
C LEU A 44 -9.91 -1.19 12.94
N ILE A 45 -10.16 -2.49 12.80
CA ILE A 45 -9.31 -3.40 12.02
C ILE A 45 -9.27 -2.98 10.54
N PRO A 46 -10.40 -2.86 9.81
CA PRO A 46 -10.38 -2.47 8.40
C PRO A 46 -9.90 -1.04 8.22
N ILE A 47 -10.10 -0.16 9.20
CA ILE A 47 -9.52 1.20 9.19
C ILE A 47 -7.99 1.15 9.26
N ALA A 48 -7.43 0.37 10.19
CA ALA A 48 -5.98 0.22 10.32
C ALA A 48 -5.37 -0.39 9.05
N ILE A 49 -6.00 -1.43 8.50
CA ILE A 49 -5.61 -2.03 7.22
C ILE A 49 -5.61 -0.98 6.10
N ALA A 50 -6.68 -0.20 5.99
CA ALA A 50 -6.80 0.85 4.98
C ALA A 50 -5.67 1.89 5.13
N PHE A 51 -5.31 2.30 6.34
CA PHE A 51 -4.19 3.23 6.57
C PHE A 51 -2.84 2.64 6.17
N VAL A 52 -2.57 1.39 6.54
CA VAL A 52 -1.31 0.69 6.18
C VAL A 52 -1.20 0.62 4.65
N LEU A 53 -2.25 0.14 3.97
CA LEU A 53 -2.29 0.07 2.51
C LEU A 53 -2.14 1.46 1.87
N SER A 54 -2.85 2.47 2.39
CA SER A 54 -2.77 3.84 1.86
C SER A 54 -1.36 4.41 1.98
N TYR A 55 -0.68 4.18 3.11
CA TYR A 55 0.68 4.64 3.31
C TYR A 55 1.67 3.94 2.36
N THR A 56 1.63 2.61 2.26
CA THR A 56 2.58 1.87 1.42
C THR A 56 2.32 2.10 -0.05
N HIS A 57 1.06 2.00 -0.48
CA HIS A 57 0.67 2.23 -1.87
C HIS A 57 0.88 3.69 -2.27
N GLY A 58 0.60 4.65 -1.39
CA GLY A 58 0.82 6.07 -1.65
C GLY A 58 2.30 6.39 -1.88
N ASN A 59 3.20 5.90 -1.04
CA ASN A 59 4.65 6.08 -1.21
C ASN A 59 5.18 5.39 -2.48
N PHE A 60 4.69 4.18 -2.77
CA PHE A 60 4.99 3.50 -4.03
C PHE A 60 4.58 4.35 -5.23
N THR A 61 3.32 4.79 -5.26
CA THR A 61 2.74 5.52 -6.39
C THR A 61 3.42 6.87 -6.60
N ALA A 62 3.77 7.58 -5.51
CA ALA A 62 4.55 8.82 -5.61
C ALA A 62 5.90 8.59 -6.30
N GLY A 63 6.68 7.63 -5.81
CA GLY A 63 7.98 7.30 -6.42
C GLY A 63 7.86 6.72 -7.84
N PHE A 64 6.81 5.95 -8.12
CA PHE A 64 6.53 5.42 -9.45
C PHE A 64 6.29 6.54 -10.48
N TRP A 65 5.47 7.53 -10.13
CA TRP A 65 5.24 8.68 -11.00
C TRP A 65 6.51 9.53 -11.17
N ASP A 66 7.28 9.73 -10.10
CA ASP A 66 8.58 10.42 -10.17
C ASP A 66 9.57 9.72 -11.12
N LEU A 67 9.63 8.38 -11.09
CA LEU A 67 10.45 7.59 -12.04
C LEU A 67 9.99 7.77 -13.49
N LEU A 68 8.69 7.85 -13.73
CA LEU A 68 8.11 8.17 -15.05
C LEU A 68 8.30 9.63 -15.46
N GLY A 69 8.75 10.50 -14.54
CA GLY A 69 8.92 11.93 -14.77
C GLY A 69 7.61 12.73 -14.68
N ILE A 70 6.55 12.13 -14.13
CA ILE A 70 5.26 12.77 -13.93
C ILE A 70 5.24 13.33 -12.50
N LYS A 71 5.22 14.66 -12.37
CA LYS A 71 5.16 15.33 -11.08
C LYS A 71 3.83 16.04 -10.90
N ALA A 72 3.32 16.05 -9.67
CA ALA A 72 2.19 16.89 -9.33
C ALA A 72 2.53 18.36 -9.61
N LYS A 73 1.56 19.10 -10.16
CA LYS A 73 1.71 20.54 -10.36
C LYS A 73 1.71 21.21 -8.99
N LYS A 74 2.73 22.03 -8.74
CA LYS A 74 2.85 22.84 -7.52
C LYS A 74 1.72 23.87 -7.43
#